data_AF-A0AB36SZV2-F1
#
_entry.id   AF-A0AB36SZV2-F1
#
_cell.length_a   1.000
_cell.length_b   1.000
_cell.length_c   1.000
_cell.angle_alpha   90.00
_cell.angle_beta   90.00
_cell.angle_gamma   90.00
#
_symmetry.space_group_name_H-M   'P 1'
#
loop_
_entity.id
_entity.type
_entity.pdbx_description
1 polymer ?
#
loop_
_entity_poly.entity_id
_entity_poly.type
_entity_poly.pdbx_seq_one_letter_code
_entity_poly.pdbx_strand_id
1 'polypeptide(L)'
;MKKNFLFFVVLSIFLISGCSKDSNLVDEKKDVILKHEKIVNLSEFKSFVENLKNEKSDKIKIVSYTDEGDPIVKNLNYDGKEIRYTIDNSKDKFSSKNNKEQKTVCKKLNKRQENSQVVYYLDECSQKDIDNTLLNIPMEG
;
A
#
# COMPACT_ATOMS: atom_id res chain seq x y z
N MET A 1 -51.33 29.07 -33.46
CA MET A 1 -51.23 28.69 -32.03
C MET A 1 -51.13 27.17 -31.94
N LYS A 2 -50.36 26.66 -30.95
CA LYS A 2 -50.00 25.25 -30.67
C LYS A 2 -48.72 24.75 -31.36
N LYS A 3 -47.61 24.93 -30.65
CA LYS A 3 -46.35 24.19 -30.81
C LYS A 3 -45.99 23.67 -29.43
N ASN A 4 -45.32 22.51 -29.39
CA ASN A 4 -44.68 21.84 -28.25
C ASN A 4 -45.40 20.59 -27.74
N PHE A 5 -45.17 19.50 -28.46
CA PHE A 5 -44.94 18.22 -27.82
C PHE A 5 -43.46 17.90 -28.06
N LEU A 6 -42.60 18.21 -27.09
CA LEU A 6 -41.21 17.73 -27.11
C LEU A 6 -40.98 16.93 -25.83
N PHE A 7 -40.58 15.69 -26.06
CA PHE A 7 -40.42 14.58 -25.15
C PHE A 7 -39.55 14.88 -23.93
N PHE A 8 -39.98 14.36 -22.78
CA PHE A 8 -39.12 14.09 -21.64
C PHE A 8 -37.94 13.20 -22.06
N VAL A 9 -36.71 13.72 -21.97
CA VAL A 9 -35.50 12.89 -21.89
C VAL A 9 -34.76 13.29 -20.62
N VAL A 10 -35.17 12.64 -19.53
CA VAL A 10 -34.34 12.39 -18.36
C VAL A 10 -33.37 11.28 -18.76
N LEU A 11 -32.05 11.53 -18.82
CA LEU A 11 -31.07 10.57 -18.30
C LEU A 11 -29.63 11.10 -18.33
N SER A 12 -28.96 10.87 -17.20
CA SER A 12 -27.51 10.82 -17.01
C SER A 12 -26.71 12.11 -17.17
N ILE A 13 -26.71 12.82 -16.05
CA ILE A 13 -25.51 13.34 -15.39
C ILE A 13 -24.36 12.31 -15.52
N PHE A 14 -23.55 12.41 -16.57
CA PHE A 14 -22.17 11.91 -16.55
C PHE A 14 -21.29 13.06 -16.09
N LEU A 15 -21.31 13.32 -14.78
CA LEU A 15 -20.17 13.95 -14.13
C LEU A 15 -19.05 12.91 -14.17
N ILE A 16 -18.28 12.92 -15.25
CA ILE A 16 -17.02 12.20 -15.32
C ILE A 16 -16.11 12.94 -14.35
N SER A 17 -16.13 12.53 -13.08
CA SER A 17 -15.13 12.90 -12.11
C SER A 17 -13.82 12.28 -12.58
N GLY A 18 -13.04 13.09 -13.30
CA GLY A 18 -11.68 12.73 -13.69
C GLY A 18 -10.89 12.39 -12.43
N CYS A 19 -10.52 11.11 -12.28
CA CYS A 19 -9.49 10.72 -11.33
C CYS A 19 -8.19 11.41 -11.77
N SER A 20 -7.77 12.45 -11.05
CA SER A 20 -6.36 12.86 -11.10
C SER A 20 -5.57 11.72 -10.47
N LYS A 21 -5.07 10.80 -11.30
CA LYS A 21 -4.00 9.89 -10.90
C LYS A 21 -2.86 10.80 -10.42
N ASP A 22 -2.58 10.73 -9.13
CA ASP A 22 -1.47 11.43 -8.50
C ASP A 22 -0.20 10.78 -9.02
N SER A 23 0.27 11.25 -10.18
CA SER A 23 1.31 10.60 -10.99
C SER A 23 2.67 10.52 -10.29
N ASN A 24 2.80 11.17 -9.12
CA ASN A 24 4.01 11.20 -8.31
C ASN A 24 3.95 10.29 -7.08
N LEU A 25 2.84 9.59 -6.82
CA LEU A 25 2.68 8.75 -5.63
C LEU A 25 3.58 7.49 -5.69
N VAL A 26 3.65 6.89 -6.88
CA VAL A 26 4.31 5.61 -7.13
C VAL A 26 5.44 5.80 -8.15
N ASP A 27 6.66 5.43 -7.77
CA ASP A 27 7.81 5.30 -8.66
C ASP A 27 7.94 3.84 -9.10
N GLU A 28 7.46 3.50 -10.30
CA GLU A 28 7.46 2.13 -10.83
C GLU A 28 8.84 1.50 -10.94
N LYS A 29 9.92 2.29 -10.89
CA LYS A 29 11.30 1.78 -10.96
C LYS A 29 11.89 1.44 -9.58
N LYS A 30 11.30 1.92 -8.49
CA LYS A 30 11.88 1.82 -7.15
C LYS A 30 10.94 1.27 -6.10
N ASP A 31 9.66 1.64 -6.19
CA ASP A 31 8.67 1.24 -5.19
C ASP A 31 8.32 -0.24 -5.39
N VAL A 32 8.12 -0.95 -4.29
CA VAL A 32 7.60 -2.33 -4.32
C VAL A 32 6.09 -2.23 -4.49
N ILE A 33 5.58 -2.73 -5.62
CA ILE A 33 4.16 -2.56 -5.96
C ILE A 33 3.45 -3.90 -5.89
N LEU A 34 2.41 -3.97 -5.05
CA LEU A 34 1.56 -5.14 -4.86
C LEU A 34 0.27 -4.89 -5.61
N LYS A 35 0.13 -5.53 -6.78
CA LYS A 35 -1.04 -5.36 -7.64
C LYS A 35 -1.60 -6.71 -8.03
N HIS A 36 -2.76 -7.04 -7.48
CA HIS A 36 -3.35 -8.38 -7.57
C HIS A 36 -2.33 -9.43 -7.12
N GLU A 37 -2.06 -10.44 -7.94
CA GLU A 37 -1.11 -11.53 -7.64
C GLU A 37 0.33 -11.22 -8.07
N LYS A 38 0.61 -9.98 -8.49
CA LYS A 38 1.94 -9.58 -8.98
C LYS A 38 2.64 -8.65 -7.99
N ILE A 39 3.93 -8.90 -7.80
CA ILE A 39 4.85 -8.07 -7.02
C ILE A 39 5.88 -7.50 -7.99
N VAL A 40 5.87 -6.17 -8.16
CA VAL A 40 6.88 -5.45 -8.94
C VAL A 40 8.03 -5.04 -8.00
N ASN A 41 9.27 -5.08 -8.51
CA ASN A 41 10.49 -4.72 -7.77
C ASN A 41 10.71 -5.54 -6.48
N LEU A 42 10.35 -6.83 -6.49
CA LEU A 42 10.59 -7.74 -5.36
C LEU A 42 12.08 -7.80 -4.96
N SER A 43 13.00 -7.57 -5.91
CA SER A 43 14.44 -7.48 -5.64
C SER A 43 14.79 -6.34 -4.66
N GLU A 44 14.10 -5.20 -4.73
CA GLU A 44 14.30 -4.08 -3.81
C GLU A 44 13.88 -4.46 -2.40
N PHE A 45 12.76 -5.19 -2.24
CA PHE A 45 12.35 -5.73 -0.95
C PHE A 45 13.37 -6.72 -0.38
N LYS A 46 13.87 -7.64 -1.22
CA LYS A 46 14.91 -8.60 -0.79
C LYS A 46 16.20 -7.89 -0.39
N SER A 47 16.63 -6.88 -1.14
CA SER A 47 17.79 -6.04 -0.84
C SER A 47 17.63 -5.31 0.51
N PHE A 48 16.46 -4.72 0.76
CA PHE A 48 16.14 -4.10 2.04
C PHE A 48 16.23 -5.09 3.21
N VAL A 49 15.66 -6.29 3.07
CA VAL A 49 15.75 -7.35 4.09
C VAL A 49 17.21 -7.75 4.36
N GLU A 50 18.05 -7.85 3.34
CA GLU A 50 19.49 -8.12 3.51
C GLU A 50 20.21 -6.94 4.19
N ASN A 51 19.87 -5.69 3.88
CA ASN A 51 20.44 -4.53 4.57
C ASN A 51 20.08 -4.52 6.06
N LEU A 52 18.84 -4.89 6.42
CA LEU A 52 18.42 -5.04 7.82
C LEU A 52 19.25 -6.09 8.56
N LYS A 53 19.49 -7.26 7.94
CA LYS A 53 20.31 -8.33 8.54
C LYS A 53 21.75 -7.90 8.79
N ASN A 54 22.27 -7.02 7.94
CA ASN A 54 23.63 -6.49 8.04
C ASN A 54 23.69 -5.17 8.83
N GLU A 55 22.63 -4.81 9.55
CA GLU A 55 22.52 -3.57 10.34
C GLU A 55 22.82 -2.30 9.53
N LYS A 56 22.61 -2.36 8.20
CA LYS A 56 22.84 -1.25 7.29
C LYS A 56 21.55 -0.46 7.15
N SER A 57 21.62 0.83 7.48
CA SER A 57 20.49 1.75 7.31
C SER A 57 19.96 1.73 5.87
N ASP A 58 18.65 1.61 5.72
CA ASP A 58 18.00 1.56 4.41
C ASP A 58 16.53 1.98 4.53
N LYS A 59 15.89 2.29 3.40
CA LYS A 59 14.48 2.63 3.34
C LYS A 59 13.80 1.98 2.16
N ILE A 60 12.54 1.63 2.35
CA ILE A 60 11.72 1.09 1.27
C ILE A 60 10.29 1.63 1.35
N LYS A 61 9.68 1.80 0.18
CA LYS A 61 8.27 2.10 0.04
C LYS A 61 7.58 0.90 -0.61
N ILE A 62 6.52 0.44 0.02
CA ILE A 62 5.63 -0.61 -0.48
C ILE A 62 4.29 0.04 -0.76
N VAL A 63 3.78 -0.13 -1.98
CA VAL A 63 2.48 0.37 -2.41
C VAL A 63 1.58 -0.83 -2.69
N SER A 64 0.48 -0.90 -1.98
CA SER A 64 -0.60 -1.86 -2.21
C SER A 64 -1.89 -1.11 -2.56
N TYR A 65 -2.95 -1.84 -2.88
CA TYR A 65 -4.23 -1.23 -3.27
C TYR A 65 -5.38 -1.91 -2.54
N THR A 66 -6.42 -1.14 -2.23
CA THR A 66 -7.73 -1.68 -1.82
C THR A 66 -8.39 -2.42 -2.99
N ASP A 67 -9.49 -3.13 -2.70
CA ASP A 67 -10.29 -3.81 -3.72
C ASP A 67 -10.87 -2.84 -4.76
N GLU A 68 -11.14 -1.59 -4.35
CA GLU A 68 -11.60 -0.50 -5.23
C GLU A 68 -10.46 0.17 -6.01
N GLY A 69 -9.20 -0.19 -5.71
CA GLY A 69 -8.01 0.32 -6.37
C GLY A 69 -7.42 1.59 -5.77
N ASP A 70 -7.83 2.00 -4.56
CA ASP A 70 -7.21 3.14 -3.87
C ASP A 70 -5.86 2.70 -3.27
N PRO A 71 -4.78 3.49 -3.40
CA PRO A 71 -3.45 3.09 -2.95
C PRO A 71 -3.31 3.19 -1.42
N ILE A 72 -2.65 2.19 -0.85
CA ILE A 72 -2.16 2.14 0.54
C ILE A 72 -0.64 2.17 0.49
N VAL A 73 -0.03 3.17 1.13
CA VAL A 73 1.42 3.38 1.09
C VAL A 73 2.05 3.04 2.44
N LYS A 74 2.98 2.08 2.42
CA LYS A 74 3.75 1.61 3.57
C LYS A 74 5.19 2.07 3.43
N ASN A 75 5.67 2.93 4.33
CA ASN A 75 7.07 3.39 4.35
C ASN A 75 7.80 2.75 5.52
N LEU A 76 8.96 2.14 5.25
CA LEU A 76 9.85 1.60 6.26
C LEU A 76 11.18 2.33 6.16
N ASN A 77 11.65 2.88 7.28
CA ASN A 77 12.95 3.53 7.38
C ASN A 77 13.73 2.89 8.53
N TYR A 78 14.72 2.08 8.19
CA TYR A 78 15.60 1.40 9.13
C TYR A 78 16.88 2.21 9.32
N ASP A 79 17.20 2.52 10.57
CA ASP A 79 18.35 3.36 10.93
C ASP A 79 19.60 2.57 11.37
N GLY A 80 19.59 1.25 11.16
CA GLY A 80 20.62 0.34 11.69
C GLY A 80 20.26 -0.27 13.05
N LYS A 81 19.15 0.16 13.66
CA LYS A 81 18.69 -0.38 14.95
C LYS A 81 17.20 -0.67 15.00
N GLU A 82 16.38 0.25 14.51
CA GLU A 82 14.92 0.15 14.55
C GLU A 82 14.28 0.60 13.23
N ILE A 83 13.05 0.15 12.99
CA ILE A 83 12.27 0.43 11.80
C ILE A 83 11.20 1.45 12.15
N ARG A 84 11.33 2.67 11.65
CA ARG A 84 10.24 3.65 11.65
C ARG A 84 9.27 3.29 10.53
N TYR A 85 8.04 2.95 10.91
CA TYR A 85 7.02 2.44 9.99
C TYR A 85 5.82 3.39 9.95
N THR A 86 5.40 3.73 8.73
CA THR A 86 4.21 4.54 8.46
C THR A 86 3.30 3.83 7.47
N ILE A 87 2.00 3.85 7.74
CA ILE A 87 0.94 3.45 6.81
C ILE A 87 0.13 4.69 6.47
N ASP A 88 0.01 4.99 5.19
CA ASP A 88 -0.78 6.10 4.66
C ASP A 88 -1.93 5.52 3.81
N ASN A 89 -3.14 5.65 4.35
CA ASN A 89 -4.41 5.32 3.71
C ASN A 89 -5.15 6.60 3.28
N SER A 90 -4.45 7.73 3.12
CA SER A 90 -5.07 9.03 2.86
C SER A 90 -5.91 9.06 1.60
N LYS A 91 -5.49 8.26 0.60
CA LYS A 91 -6.14 8.10 -0.70
C LYS A 91 -7.28 7.08 -0.69
N ASP A 92 -7.36 6.19 0.30
CA ASP A 92 -8.51 5.30 0.50
C ASP A 92 -9.71 6.12 0.98
N LYS A 93 -10.74 6.22 0.15
CA LYS A 93 -11.95 7.00 0.43
C LYS A 93 -12.79 6.43 1.57
N PHE A 94 -12.63 5.15 1.89
CA PHE A 94 -13.37 4.45 2.93
C PHE A 94 -12.62 4.40 4.28
N SER A 95 -11.32 4.74 4.29
CA SER A 95 -10.55 4.86 5.54
C SER A 95 -11.16 5.90 6.48
N SER A 96 -11.32 5.52 7.75
CA SER A 96 -11.70 6.44 8.83
C SER A 96 -10.71 7.59 8.95
N LYS A 97 -11.15 8.75 9.46
CA LYS A 97 -10.28 9.93 9.65
C LYS A 97 -9.04 9.61 10.51
N ASN A 98 -9.20 8.75 11.52
CA ASN A 98 -8.13 8.38 12.44
C ASN A 98 -7.14 7.36 11.84
N ASN A 99 -7.50 6.71 10.72
CA ASN A 99 -6.68 5.70 10.06
C ASN A 99 -6.03 6.20 8.75
N LYS A 100 -6.19 7.50 8.44
CA LYS A 100 -5.60 8.11 7.24
C LYS A 100 -4.08 8.01 7.23
N GLU A 101 -3.44 8.16 8.37
CA GLU A 101 -2.00 7.92 8.54
C GLU A 101 -1.75 7.32 9.93
N GLN A 102 -0.99 6.22 9.99
CA GLN A 102 -0.59 5.56 11.24
C GLN A 102 0.92 5.44 11.27
N LYS A 103 1.52 5.58 12.47
CA LYS A 103 2.97 5.52 12.68
C LYS A 103 3.31 4.63 13.86
N THR A 104 4.40 3.89 13.74
CA THR A 104 4.95 3.09 14.82
C THR A 104 6.46 2.94 14.65
N VAL A 105 7.09 2.38 15.67
CA VAL A 105 8.47 1.91 15.62
C VAL A 105 8.44 0.42 15.92
N CYS A 106 9.11 -0.38 15.10
CA CYS A 106 9.24 -1.83 15.25
C CYS A 106 10.71 -2.21 15.27
N LYS A 107 11.06 -3.32 15.94
CA LYS A 107 12.47 -3.77 16.03
C LYS A 107 12.81 -4.90 15.08
N LYS A 108 11.81 -5.63 14.58
CA LYS A 108 12.04 -6.83 13.77
C LYS A 108 11.18 -6.83 12.52
N LEU A 109 11.76 -7.39 11.46
CA LEU A 109 11.06 -7.84 10.27
C LEU A 109 11.20 -9.36 10.23
N ASN A 110 10.08 -10.06 10.38
CA ASN A 110 10.01 -11.50 10.43
C ASN A 110 9.25 -12.04 9.22
N LYS A 111 9.36 -13.35 9.00
CA LYS A 111 8.55 -14.07 8.02
C LYS A 111 8.03 -15.36 8.62
N ARG A 112 6.85 -15.78 8.18
CA ARG A 112 6.25 -17.06 8.52
C ARG A 112 5.63 -17.69 7.29
N GLN A 113 5.58 -19.01 7.27
CA GLN A 113 4.89 -19.74 6.21
C GLN A 113 3.42 -19.90 6.61
N GLU A 114 2.52 -19.52 5.71
CA GLU A 114 1.07 -19.70 5.87
C GLU A 114 0.52 -20.28 4.57
N ASN A 115 -0.07 -21.47 4.66
CA ASN A 115 -0.54 -22.21 3.48
C ASN A 115 0.60 -22.35 2.43
N SER A 116 0.33 -21.93 1.19
CA SER A 116 1.27 -21.89 0.08
C SER A 116 1.89 -20.50 -0.10
N GLN A 117 2.06 -19.73 0.98
CA GLN A 117 2.61 -18.37 0.95
C GLN A 117 3.62 -18.13 2.08
N VAL A 118 4.56 -17.23 1.83
CA VAL A 118 5.45 -16.65 2.84
C VAL A 118 4.97 -15.24 3.15
N VAL A 119 4.57 -15.02 4.41
CA VAL A 119 4.08 -13.74 4.92
C VAL A 119 5.21 -13.01 5.63
N TYR A 120 5.56 -11.82 5.16
CA TYR A 120 6.49 -10.91 5.80
C TYR A 120 5.74 -9.89 6.65
N TYR A 121 6.18 -9.70 7.89
CA TYR A 121 5.51 -8.82 8.84
C TYR A 121 6.51 -8.15 9.80
N LEU A 122 6.12 -7.00 10.33
CA LEU A 122 6.85 -6.29 11.38
C LEU A 122 6.47 -6.82 12.76
N ASP A 123 7.45 -6.88 13.65
CA ASP A 123 7.29 -7.43 15.00
C ASP A 123 8.01 -6.54 16.04
N GLU A 124 7.65 -6.73 17.30
CA GLU A 124 8.08 -5.87 18.41
C GLU A 124 7.77 -4.39 18.16
N CYS A 125 6.56 -4.12 17.67
CA CYS A 125 6.07 -2.78 17.40
C CYS A 125 5.51 -2.11 18.67
N SER A 126 5.78 -0.81 18.83
CA SER A 126 5.28 -0.01 19.96
C SER A 126 3.75 0.16 19.96
N GLN A 127 3.15 0.25 18.78
CA GLN A 127 1.68 0.24 18.59
C GLN A 127 1.21 -1.17 18.23
N LYS A 128 0.17 -1.67 18.92
CA LYS A 128 -0.36 -3.04 18.71
C LYS A 128 -1.45 -3.13 17.64
N ASP A 129 -2.23 -2.07 17.46
CA ASP A 129 -3.41 -2.07 16.56
C ASP A 129 -3.10 -1.53 15.15
N ILE A 130 -1.85 -1.69 14.72
CA ILE A 130 -1.39 -1.28 13.38
C ILE A 130 -1.22 -2.50 12.49
N ASP A 131 -1.63 -2.41 11.22
CA ASP A 131 -1.36 -3.48 10.25
C ASP A 131 0.15 -3.64 10.04
N ASN A 132 0.70 -4.68 10.62
CA ASN A 132 2.12 -5.00 10.57
C ASN A 132 2.47 -5.93 9.40
N THR A 133 1.51 -6.35 8.57
CA THR A 133 1.80 -7.22 7.41
C THR A 133 2.35 -6.38 6.26
N LEU A 134 3.45 -6.81 5.65
CA LEU A 134 4.13 -6.07 4.57
C LEU A 134 3.86 -6.66 3.20
N LEU A 135 4.01 -7.98 3.09
CA LEU A 135 4.05 -8.67 1.81
C LEU A 135 3.72 -10.15 1.98
N ASN A 136 2.88 -10.68 1.08
CA ASN A 136 2.63 -12.12 0.96
C ASN A 136 3.21 -12.59 -0.38
N ILE A 137 4.15 -13.53 -0.34
CA ILE A 137 4.79 -14.09 -1.54
C ILE A 137 4.30 -15.54 -1.71
N PRO A 138 3.66 -15.90 -2.83
CA PRO A 138 3.35 -17.29 -3.14
C PRO A 138 4.63 -18.15 -3.14
N MET A 139 4.56 -19.32 -2.52
CA MET A 139 5.60 -20.33 -2.66
C MET A 139 5.51 -20.87 -4.08
N GLU A 140 6.58 -20.73 -4.86
CA GLU A 140 6.67 -21.43 -6.14
C GLU A 140 6.64 -22.94 -5.83
N GLY A 141 5.60 -23.62 -6.33
CA GLY A 141 5.43 -25.05 -6.25
C GLY A 141 6.18 -25.79 -7.34
#